data_AF-A0A1V8M748-F1
#
_entry.id   AF-A0A1V8M748-F1
#
_cell.length_a   1.000
_cell.length_b   1.000
_cell.length_c   1.000
_cell.angle_alpha   90.00
_cell.angle_beta   90.00
_cell.angle_gamma   90.00
#
_symmetry.space_group_name_H-M   'P 1'
#
loop_
_entity.id
_entity.type
_entity.pdbx_description
1 polymer ?
#
loop_
_entity_poly.entity_id
_entity_poly.type
_entity_poly.pdbx_seq_one_letter_code
_entity_poly.pdbx_strand_id
1 'polypeptide(L)'
;MLLFNQKVINKSVLIISCMLFSGCATVKDPIGIYKITQLRLDAEAIFRRENNVVSEVMILTMDEENSTLSKAEQEMQDACAELNSYAIHIRDNSGNDLIAKQRVLSSLDECEAAISKLEDLVRTGEY
;
A
#
# COMPACT_ATOMS: atom_id res chain seq x y z
N MET A 1 -17.77 48.40 -45.25
CA MET A 1 -17.41 46.97 -45.12
C MET A 1 -16.57 46.72 -43.85
N LEU A 2 -16.99 47.21 -42.68
CA LEU A 2 -16.18 47.13 -41.43
C LEU A 2 -16.92 46.54 -40.23
N LEU A 3 -18.22 46.23 -40.35
CA LEU A 3 -19.05 45.70 -39.25
C LEU A 3 -19.05 44.17 -39.15
N PHE A 4 -18.61 43.45 -40.21
CA PHE A 4 -18.55 41.99 -40.21
C PHE A 4 -17.37 41.43 -39.41
N ASN A 5 -16.27 42.18 -39.30
CA ASN A 5 -15.02 41.70 -38.71
C ASN A 5 -15.06 41.68 -37.17
N GLN A 6 -15.80 42.61 -36.56
CA GLN A 6 -15.87 42.74 -35.10
C GLN A 6 -16.70 41.61 -34.44
N LYS A 7 -17.77 41.13 -35.11
CA LYS A 7 -18.57 39.98 -34.64
C LYS A 7 -17.81 38.66 -34.72
N VAL A 8 -16.94 38.49 -35.71
CA VAL A 8 -16.13 37.27 -35.87
C VAL A 8 -15.03 37.22 -34.81
N ILE A 9 -14.34 38.34 -34.57
CA ILE A 9 -13.32 38.44 -33.52
C ILE A 9 -13.91 38.16 -32.14
N ASN A 10 -15.08 38.72 -31.80
CA ASN A 10 -15.72 38.47 -30.50
C ASN A 10 -16.15 37.01 -30.29
N LYS A 11 -16.61 36.34 -31.36
CA LYS A 11 -17.00 34.92 -31.29
C LYS A 11 -15.77 34.00 -31.20
N SER A 12 -14.68 34.33 -31.89
CA SER A 12 -13.43 33.56 -31.83
C SER A 12 -12.73 33.64 -30.48
N VAL A 13 -12.73 34.82 -29.84
CA VAL A 13 -12.16 35.00 -28.49
C VAL A 13 -12.93 34.19 -27.44
N LEU A 14 -14.25 34.10 -27.57
CA LEU A 14 -15.12 33.35 -26.65
C LEU A 14 -14.91 31.83 -26.74
N ILE A 15 -14.63 31.31 -27.94
CA ILE A 15 -14.38 29.86 -28.16
C ILE A 15 -12.99 29.45 -27.65
N ILE A 16 -11.98 30.29 -27.84
CA ILE A 16 -10.60 30.03 -27.35
C ILE A 16 -10.55 30.08 -25.82
N SER A 17 -11.33 30.96 -25.18
CA SER A 17 -11.42 31.03 -23.72
C SER A 17 -12.03 29.77 -23.09
N CYS A 18 -12.96 29.07 -23.76
CA CYS A 18 -13.58 27.86 -23.23
C CYS A 18 -12.66 26.62 -23.27
N MET A 19 -11.64 26.60 -24.14
CA MET A 19 -10.69 25.47 -24.19
C MET A 19 -9.63 25.52 -23.08
N LEU A 20 -9.45 26.66 -22.42
CA LEU A 20 -8.47 26.83 -21.34
C LEU A 20 -9.01 26.46 -19.94
N PHE A 21 -10.31 26.18 -19.80
CA PHE A 21 -10.94 25.83 -18.51
C PHE A 21 -11.31 24.34 -18.35
N SER A 22 -11.16 23.54 -19.41
CA SER A 22 -11.45 22.09 -19.37
C SER A 22 -10.18 21.30 -19.08
N GLY A 23 -9.62 21.43 -17.87
CA GLY A 23 -8.32 20.83 -17.59
C GLY A 23 -7.89 20.74 -16.13
N CYS A 24 -8.81 20.74 -15.16
CA CYS A 24 -8.50 20.23 -13.82
C CYS A 24 -9.18 18.87 -13.64
N ALA A 25 -8.74 17.88 -14.40
CA ALA A 25 -8.93 16.50 -13.96
C ALA A 25 -8.10 16.37 -12.68
N THR A 26 -8.74 16.41 -11.53
CA THR A 26 -8.12 16.10 -10.23
C THR A 26 -7.70 14.65 -10.25
N VAL A 27 -6.53 14.37 -10.83
CA VAL A 27 -5.91 13.05 -10.74
C VAL A 27 -5.44 12.92 -9.31
N LYS A 28 -6.28 12.29 -8.50
CA LYS A 28 -6.02 12.02 -7.09
C LYS A 28 -4.94 10.95 -7.02
N ASP A 29 -3.69 11.40 -7.06
CA ASP A 29 -2.45 10.63 -6.90
C ASP A 29 -2.20 9.53 -7.97
N PRO A 30 -1.76 9.89 -9.19
CA PRO A 30 -1.52 8.92 -10.27
C PRO A 30 -0.35 7.95 -9.99
N ILE A 31 0.51 8.26 -9.03
CA ILE A 31 1.76 7.54 -8.77
C ILE A 31 1.79 6.98 -7.33
N GLY A 32 0.77 7.25 -6.51
CA GLY A 32 0.72 6.79 -5.12
C GLY A 32 1.73 7.50 -4.21
N ILE A 33 2.20 8.69 -4.54
CA ILE A 33 3.25 9.41 -3.80
C ILE A 33 2.82 9.68 -2.36
N TYR A 34 1.54 9.94 -2.12
CA TYR A 34 1.02 10.13 -0.78
C TYR A 34 1.13 8.84 0.05
N LYS A 35 0.74 7.69 -0.54
CA LYS A 35 0.90 6.37 0.08
C LYS A 35 2.36 6.01 0.32
N ILE A 36 3.26 6.31 -0.63
CA ILE A 36 4.71 6.09 -0.48
C ILE A 36 5.29 6.90 0.69
N THR A 37 4.75 8.09 0.96
CA THR A 37 5.20 8.92 2.08
C THR A 37 4.78 8.33 3.43
N GLN A 38 3.60 7.73 3.51
CA GLN A 38 3.09 7.06 4.72
C GLN A 38 3.60 5.63 4.89
N LEU A 39 4.09 5.01 3.81
CA LEU A 39 4.57 3.63 3.76
C LEU A 39 5.45 3.24 4.95
N ARG A 40 6.36 4.12 5.39
CA ARG A 40 7.25 3.79 6.52
C ARG A 40 6.47 3.56 7.81
N LEU A 41 5.46 4.37 8.09
CA LEU A 41 4.65 4.26 9.30
C LEU A 41 3.74 3.03 9.23
N ASP A 42 3.09 2.82 8.10
CA ASP A 42 2.21 1.68 7.87
C ASP A 42 3.01 0.37 7.94
N ALA A 43 4.16 0.30 7.26
CA ALA A 43 5.06 -0.85 7.28
C ALA A 43 5.55 -1.18 8.70
N GLU A 44 5.93 -0.16 9.50
CA GLU A 44 6.37 -0.41 10.87
C GLU A 44 5.24 -0.95 11.75
N ALA A 45 4.03 -0.41 11.61
CA ALA A 45 2.87 -0.86 12.37
C ALA A 45 2.51 -2.31 12.04
N ILE A 46 2.46 -2.66 10.75
CA ILE A 46 2.16 -4.03 10.28
C ILE A 46 3.26 -4.99 10.73
N PHE A 47 4.53 -4.62 10.56
CA PHE A 47 5.66 -5.45 10.97
C PHE A 47 5.67 -5.71 12.48
N ARG A 48 5.32 -4.73 13.33
CA ARG A 48 5.18 -4.96 14.78
C ARG A 48 4.08 -5.96 15.10
N ARG A 49 2.95 -5.89 14.38
CA ARG A 49 1.82 -6.78 14.56
C ARG A 49 2.18 -8.22 14.17
N GLU A 50 2.84 -8.41 13.03
CA GLU A 50 3.42 -9.69 12.58
C GLU A 50 4.33 -10.30 13.64
N ASN A 51 5.30 -9.54 14.15
CA ASN A 51 6.25 -10.05 15.15
C ASN A 51 5.58 -10.46 16.48
N ASN A 52 4.53 -9.74 16.88
CA ASN A 52 3.79 -10.08 18.09
C ASN A 52 3.07 -11.42 17.93
N VAL A 53 2.32 -11.60 16.83
CA VAL A 53 1.57 -12.84 16.62
C VAL A 53 2.50 -14.05 16.39
N VAL A 54 3.63 -13.88 15.70
CA VAL A 54 4.65 -14.95 15.57
C VAL A 54 5.21 -15.34 16.93
N SER A 55 5.47 -14.36 17.80
CA SER A 55 5.95 -14.65 19.17
C SER A 55 4.91 -15.43 19.98
N GLU A 56 3.62 -15.12 19.81
CA GLU A 56 2.54 -15.87 20.44
C GLU A 56 2.43 -17.30 19.90
N VAL A 57 2.48 -17.48 18.57
CA VAL A 57 2.50 -18.81 17.94
C VAL A 57 3.66 -19.64 18.47
N MET A 58 4.87 -19.08 18.51
CA MET A 58 6.05 -19.75 19.05
C MET A 58 5.83 -20.25 20.48
N ILE A 59 5.18 -19.46 21.34
CA ILE A 59 4.85 -19.85 22.73
C ILE A 59 3.82 -20.98 22.73
N LEU A 60 2.78 -20.89 21.90
CA LEU A 60 1.69 -21.87 21.84
C LEU A 60 2.14 -23.22 21.30
N THR A 61 3.14 -23.24 20.42
CA THR A 61 3.70 -24.48 19.84
C THR A 61 4.96 -24.97 20.53
N MET A 62 5.29 -24.48 21.73
CA MET A 62 6.50 -24.91 22.47
C MET A 62 6.44 -26.38 22.88
N ASP A 63 5.28 -26.83 23.35
CA ASP A 63 5.11 -28.17 23.91
C ASP A 63 4.60 -29.19 22.87
N GLU A 64 3.79 -28.74 21.92
CA GLU A 64 3.23 -29.56 20.84
C GLU A 64 3.16 -28.76 19.54
N GLU A 65 3.71 -29.31 18.46
CA GLU A 65 3.60 -28.69 17.14
C GLU A 65 2.15 -28.71 16.66
N ASN A 66 1.64 -27.54 16.27
CA ASN A 66 0.30 -27.43 15.72
C ASN A 66 0.37 -27.16 14.21
N SER A 67 -0.01 -28.15 13.40
CA SER A 67 0.06 -28.05 11.93
C SER A 67 -0.82 -26.95 11.34
N THR A 68 -1.93 -26.60 12.00
CA THR A 68 -2.82 -25.53 11.56
C THR A 68 -2.16 -24.17 11.76
N LEU A 69 -1.60 -23.92 12.95
CA LEU A 69 -0.82 -22.71 13.24
C LEU A 69 0.42 -22.61 12.36
N SER A 70 1.22 -23.68 12.24
CA SER A 70 2.42 -23.64 11.41
C SER A 70 2.11 -23.32 9.95
N LYS A 71 1.01 -23.88 9.41
CA LYS A 71 0.58 -23.58 8.04
C LYS A 71 0.11 -22.13 7.90
N ALA A 72 -0.70 -21.64 8.85
CA ALA A 72 -1.19 -20.27 8.81
C ALA A 72 -0.06 -19.24 9.00
N GLU A 73 0.91 -19.54 9.86
CA GLU A 73 2.13 -18.74 10.04
C GLU A 73 2.94 -18.72 8.74
N GLN A 74 3.13 -19.86 8.08
CA GLN A 74 3.83 -19.91 6.80
C GLN A 74 3.10 -19.10 5.71
N GLU A 75 1.78 -19.23 5.59
CA GLU A 75 0.97 -18.43 4.66
C GLU A 75 1.12 -16.92 4.94
N MET A 76 1.20 -16.52 6.22
CA MET A 76 1.45 -15.14 6.60
C MET A 76 2.87 -14.67 6.25
N GLN A 77 3.90 -15.48 6.52
CA GLN A 77 5.29 -15.15 6.18
C GLN A 77 5.46 -14.97 4.67
N ASP A 78 4.81 -15.80 3.86
CA ASP A 78 4.82 -15.69 2.40
C ASP A 78 4.13 -14.40 1.92
N ALA A 79 2.95 -14.06 2.47
CA ALA A 79 2.24 -12.82 2.16
C ALA A 79 3.02 -11.56 2.59
N CYS A 80 3.75 -11.63 3.69
CA CYS A 80 4.53 -10.53 4.25
C CYS A 80 5.98 -10.47 3.73
N ALA A 81 6.38 -11.33 2.77
CA ALA A 81 7.75 -11.45 2.30
C ALA A 81 8.34 -10.13 1.77
N GLU A 82 7.57 -9.36 0.98
CA GLU A 82 8.00 -8.05 0.46
C GLU A 82 8.18 -7.02 1.59
N LEU A 83 7.28 -7.01 2.59
CA LEU A 83 7.40 -6.16 3.78
C LEU A 83 8.65 -6.49 4.59
N ASN A 84 8.92 -7.78 4.80
CA ASN A 84 10.09 -8.27 5.53
C ASN A 84 11.40 -7.90 4.81
N SER A 85 11.43 -8.08 3.48
CA SER A 85 12.54 -7.63 2.64
C SER A 85 12.76 -6.12 2.75
N TYR A 86 11.68 -5.34 2.69
CA TYR A 86 11.75 -3.88 2.83
C TYR A 86 12.26 -3.43 4.19
N ALA A 87 11.83 -4.08 5.28
CA ALA A 87 12.32 -3.81 6.62
C ALA A 87 13.85 -4.01 6.73
N ILE A 88 14.37 -5.07 6.13
CA ILE A 88 15.83 -5.34 6.01
C ILE A 88 16.52 -4.21 5.23
N HIS A 89 15.98 -3.82 4.08
CA HIS A 89 16.57 -2.76 3.26
C HIS A 89 16.59 -1.40 3.95
N ILE A 90 15.54 -1.07 4.71
CA ILE A 90 15.49 0.16 5.50
C ILE A 90 16.52 0.13 6.64
N ARG A 91 16.67 -1.00 7.33
CA ARG A 91 17.70 -1.20 8.37
C ARG A 91 19.10 -0.99 7.80
N ASP A 92 19.36 -1.51 6.60
CA ASP A 92 20.68 -1.48 5.96
C ASP A 92 20.94 -0.17 5.17
N ASN A 93 20.08 0.85 5.32
CA ASN A 93 20.12 2.13 4.59
C ASN A 93 20.10 1.99 3.04
N SER A 94 19.61 0.87 2.52
CA SER A 94 19.49 0.58 1.09
C SER A 94 18.07 0.79 0.53
N GLY A 95 17.08 1.06 1.39
CA GLY A 95 15.64 1.14 1.08
C GLY A 95 15.14 2.37 0.30
N ASN A 96 15.96 2.95 -0.58
CA ASN A 96 15.57 4.11 -1.40
C ASN A 96 15.04 3.76 -2.79
N ASP A 97 14.98 2.48 -3.15
CA ASP A 97 14.41 2.06 -4.43
C ASP A 97 12.88 2.28 -4.46
N LEU A 98 12.41 3.05 -5.45
CA LEU A 98 11.01 3.36 -5.64
C LEU A 98 10.22 2.11 -6.07
N ILE A 99 10.84 1.20 -6.83
CA ILE A 99 10.20 -0.04 -7.27
C ILE A 99 9.96 -0.95 -6.06
N ALA A 100 10.95 -1.12 -5.18
CA ALA A 100 10.77 -1.84 -3.93
C ALA A 100 9.64 -1.24 -3.06
N LYS A 101 9.58 0.09 -2.90
CA LYS A 101 8.49 0.74 -2.16
C LYS A 101 7.11 0.47 -2.77
N GLN A 102 7.02 0.45 -4.10
CA GLN A 102 5.78 0.15 -4.80
C GLN A 102 5.35 -1.32 -4.61
N ARG A 103 6.30 -2.27 -4.62
CA ARG A 103 6.01 -3.69 -4.39
C ARG A 103 5.44 -3.92 -3.01
N VAL A 104 6.07 -3.36 -1.99
CA VAL A 104 5.59 -3.43 -0.61
C VAL A 104 4.19 -2.84 -0.52
N LEU A 105 3.97 -1.64 -1.06
CA LEU A 105 2.64 -1.02 -1.07
C LEU A 105 1.58 -1.89 -1.72
N SER A 106 1.92 -2.63 -2.78
CA SER A 106 0.98 -3.54 -3.44
C SER A 106 0.72 -4.82 -2.67
N SER A 107 1.59 -5.21 -1.72
CA SER A 107 1.45 -6.44 -0.93
C SER A 107 0.94 -6.21 0.50
N LEU A 108 0.89 -4.96 0.99
CA LEU A 108 0.48 -4.66 2.38
C LEU A 108 -0.92 -5.19 2.72
N ASP A 109 -1.89 -5.01 1.82
CA ASP A 109 -3.27 -5.45 2.06
C ASP A 109 -3.36 -6.98 2.25
N GLU A 110 -2.57 -7.75 1.48
CA GLU A 110 -2.52 -9.21 1.59
C GLU A 110 -1.81 -9.66 2.87
N CYS A 111 -0.69 -9.00 3.22
CA CYS A 111 0.03 -9.24 4.46
C CYS A 111 -0.85 -8.94 5.69
N GLU A 112 -1.56 -7.81 5.71
CA GLU A 112 -2.49 -7.47 6.80
C GLU A 112 -3.62 -8.49 6.95
N ALA A 113 -4.17 -8.97 5.84
CA ALA A 113 -5.21 -10.00 5.85
C ALA A 113 -4.67 -11.32 6.42
N ALA A 114 -3.45 -11.73 6.04
CA ALA A 114 -2.84 -12.94 6.54
C ALA A 114 -2.48 -12.84 8.03
N ILE A 115 -1.98 -11.70 8.50
CA ILE A 115 -1.74 -11.43 9.93
C ILE A 115 -3.06 -11.55 10.70
N SER A 116 -4.13 -10.90 10.21
CA SER A 116 -5.44 -10.92 10.87
C SER A 116 -6.01 -12.34 10.96
N LYS A 117 -5.81 -13.17 9.92
CA LYS A 117 -6.21 -14.59 9.92
C LYS A 117 -5.44 -15.38 10.99
N LEU A 118 -4.13 -15.17 11.10
CA LEU A 118 -3.32 -15.85 12.12
C LEU A 118 -3.70 -15.41 13.54
N GLU A 119 -3.89 -14.10 13.75
CA GLU A 119 -4.37 -13.55 15.03
C GLU A 119 -5.73 -14.12 15.41
N ASP A 120 -6.64 -14.27 14.45
CA ASP A 120 -7.95 -14.86 14.70
C ASP A 120 -7.82 -16.32 15.16
N LEU A 121 -6.98 -17.13 14.53
CA LEU A 121 -6.71 -18.49 14.97
C LEU A 121 -6.16 -18.51 16.40
N VAL A 122 -5.13 -17.71 16.67
CA VAL A 122 -4.51 -17.59 18.00
C VAL A 122 -5.53 -17.18 19.06
N ARG A 123 -6.41 -16.22 18.73
CA ARG A 123 -7.44 -15.70 19.63
C ARG A 123 -8.58 -16.68 19.89
N THR A 124 -9.02 -17.43 18.87
CA THR A 124 -10.15 -18.36 18.99
C THR A 124 -9.73 -19.73 19.50
N GLY A 125 -8.46 -20.11 19.36
CA GLY A 125 -7.99 -21.46 19.68
C GLY A 125 -8.42 -22.49 18.63
N GLU A 126 -8.88 -22.07 17.45
CA GLU A 126 -9.36 -22.96 16.38
C GLU A 126 -8.20 -23.54 15.54
N TYR A 127 -7.21 -24.13 16.20
CA TYR A 127 -6.02 -24.70 15.57
C TYR A 127 -5.65 -26.08 16.09
#